data_AF-A0A800DNZ5-F1
#
_entry.id   AF-A0A800DNZ5-F1
#
_cell.length_a   1.000
_cell.length_b   1.000
_cell.length_c   1.000
_cell.angle_alpha   90.00
_cell.angle_beta   90.00
_cell.angle_gamma   90.00
#
_symmetry.space_group_name_H-M   'P 1'
#
loop_
_entity.id
_entity.type
_entity.pdbx_description
1 polymer ?
#
loop_
_entity_poly.entity_id
_entity_poly.type
_entity_poly.pdbx_seq_one_letter_code
_entity_poly.pdbx_strand_id
1 'polypeptide(L)'
;MDDLFYASFDSKTIWPPADKMPQGFDWEQILELGENPGLGIRKLHARGVTGRGVGIAIIDQPLLTEHQEYKNRLKLYEVNNVKPGKSTMHGAAAASIAVGKTVGVAPEANLYYIETYAGDFGENGFTYNFRYKAQGVRRILEINEQLPEDYKIRVISISVGWSPVQAGYDEITAAVEEAKAAGMLVVCSSIERVHGVKFHGLGRFPWLTPMSLSLTSRAYSGPRDSTLANSFLTACWYLWTH
;
A
#
# COMPACT_ATOMS: atom_id res chain seq x y z
N MET A 1 -18.42 19.94 14.46
CA MET A 1 -18.71 18.85 13.51
C MET A 1 -17.55 18.70 12.54
N ASP A 2 -17.14 19.80 11.89
CA ASP A 2 -16.03 19.83 10.94
C ASP A 2 -14.73 19.18 11.49
N ASP A 3 -14.33 19.49 12.73
CA ASP A 3 -13.12 18.91 13.32
C ASP A 3 -13.15 17.38 13.44
N LEU A 4 -14.32 16.77 13.64
CA LEU A 4 -14.45 15.30 13.75
C LEU A 4 -14.18 14.61 12.42
N PHE A 5 -14.45 15.28 11.30
CA PHE A 5 -14.15 14.75 9.98
C PHE A 5 -12.65 14.72 9.65
N TYR A 6 -11.83 15.40 10.45
CA TYR A 6 -10.36 15.37 10.36
C TYR A 6 -9.71 14.55 11.48
N ALA A 7 -10.50 13.96 12.38
CA ALA A 7 -10.00 13.11 13.45
C ALA A 7 -9.67 11.70 12.92
N SER A 8 -8.57 11.13 13.40
CA SER A 8 -8.30 9.69 13.24
C SER A 8 -9.01 8.93 14.36
N PHE A 9 -9.82 7.95 13.99
CA PHE A 9 -10.54 7.07 14.91
C PHE A 9 -10.63 5.65 14.35
N ASP A 10 -10.97 4.71 15.21
CA ASP A 10 -11.11 3.29 14.89
C ASP A 10 -12.28 2.67 15.68
N SER A 11 -12.50 1.37 15.47
CA SER A 11 -13.54 0.61 16.18
C SER A 11 -13.32 0.49 17.69
N LYS A 12 -12.20 1.00 18.23
CA LYS A 12 -11.91 1.04 19.68
C LYS A 12 -12.07 2.44 20.26
N THR A 13 -12.38 3.43 19.43
CA THR A 13 -12.62 4.80 19.88
C THR A 13 -13.87 4.83 20.74
N ILE A 14 -13.74 5.36 21.95
CA ILE A 14 -14.86 5.50 22.90
C ILE A 14 -15.53 6.84 22.63
N TRP A 15 -16.75 6.78 22.11
CA TRP A 15 -17.54 7.96 21.80
C TRP A 15 -18.39 8.42 22.99
N PRO A 16 -18.62 9.73 23.14
CA PRO A 16 -19.66 10.24 24.02
C PRO A 16 -21.03 9.62 23.73
N PRO A 17 -21.96 9.63 24.71
CA PRO A 17 -23.35 9.28 24.47
C PRO A 17 -23.97 10.07 23.29
N ALA A 18 -24.93 9.47 22.60
CA ALA A 18 -25.48 9.99 21.34
C ALA A 18 -26.06 11.42 21.44
N ASP A 19 -26.58 11.83 22.60
CA ASP A 19 -27.08 13.17 22.87
C ASP A 19 -25.98 14.25 22.95
N LYS A 20 -24.72 13.83 23.12
CA LYS A 20 -23.52 14.69 23.10
C LYS A 20 -22.76 14.63 21.78
N MET A 21 -23.17 13.75 20.87
CA MET A 21 -22.59 13.65 19.55
C MET A 21 -23.19 14.70 18.62
N PRO A 22 -22.39 15.32 17.72
CA PRO A 22 -22.94 16.24 16.73
C PRO A 22 -24.00 15.55 15.86
N GLN A 23 -25.14 16.22 15.68
CA GLN A 23 -26.24 15.71 14.86
C GLN A 23 -25.74 15.38 13.44
N GLY A 24 -26.03 14.16 12.97
CA GLY A 24 -25.64 13.71 11.62
C GLY A 24 -24.22 13.16 11.48
N PHE A 25 -23.43 13.09 12.57
CA PHE A 25 -22.15 12.40 12.55
C PHE A 25 -22.32 10.91 12.88
N ASP A 26 -22.19 10.06 11.86
CA ASP A 26 -22.28 8.61 11.96
C ASP A 26 -20.90 7.99 11.71
N TRP A 27 -20.18 7.70 12.79
CA TRP A 27 -18.83 7.14 12.72
C TRP A 27 -18.82 5.68 12.27
N GLU A 28 -19.88 4.91 12.56
CA GLU A 28 -20.01 3.51 12.14
C GLU A 28 -20.12 3.43 10.62
N GLN A 29 -20.96 4.30 10.04
CA GLN A 29 -21.07 4.42 8.60
C GLN A 29 -19.75 4.85 7.95
N ILE A 30 -19.01 5.79 8.56
CA ILE A 30 -17.71 6.21 8.02
C ILE A 30 -16.71 5.05 7.99
N LEU A 31 -16.66 4.23 9.04
CA LEU A 31 -15.80 3.04 9.08
C LEU A 31 -16.19 2.05 7.98
N GLU A 32 -17.47 1.71 7.87
CA GLU A 32 -17.99 0.80 6.84
C GLU A 32 -17.69 1.28 5.41
N LEU A 33 -17.86 2.59 5.15
CA LEU A 33 -17.51 3.18 3.85
C LEU A 33 -15.99 3.13 3.61
N GLY A 34 -15.18 3.24 4.66
CA GLY A 34 -13.72 3.16 4.62
C GLY A 34 -13.20 1.79 4.18
N GLU A 35 -13.95 0.72 4.44
CA GLU A 35 -13.59 -0.64 4.04
C GLU A 35 -13.79 -0.93 2.55
N ASN A 36 -14.47 -0.05 1.81
CA ASN A 36 -14.69 -0.25 0.39
C ASN A 36 -13.51 0.30 -0.43
N PRO A 37 -12.78 -0.54 -1.19
CA PRO A 37 -11.64 -0.12 -2.00
C PRO A 37 -12.02 0.87 -3.13
N GLY A 38 -13.31 1.07 -3.39
CA GLY A 38 -13.80 2.01 -4.39
C GLY A 38 -13.57 1.51 -5.81
N LEU A 39 -13.67 2.42 -6.79
CA LEU A 39 -13.33 2.18 -8.20
C LEU A 39 -14.02 0.96 -8.85
N GLY A 40 -15.16 0.53 -8.30
CA GLY A 40 -15.89 -0.65 -8.76
C GLY A 40 -15.21 -1.99 -8.45
N ILE A 41 -14.18 -2.03 -7.60
CA ILE A 41 -13.42 -3.25 -7.28
C ILE A 41 -14.30 -4.37 -6.74
N ARG A 42 -15.23 -4.07 -5.82
CA ARG A 42 -16.18 -5.09 -5.31
C ARG A 42 -17.02 -5.72 -6.42
N LYS A 43 -17.30 -5.01 -7.52
CA LYS A 43 -17.99 -5.58 -8.70
C LYS A 43 -17.09 -6.54 -9.48
N LEU A 44 -15.79 -6.31 -9.49
CA LEU A 44 -14.81 -7.22 -10.11
C LEU A 44 -14.62 -8.48 -9.25
N HIS A 45 -14.58 -8.33 -7.92
CA HIS A 45 -14.60 -9.47 -6.99
C HIS A 45 -15.84 -10.35 -7.20
N ALA A 46 -17.02 -9.75 -7.34
CA ALA A 46 -18.26 -10.48 -7.61
C ALA A 46 -18.24 -11.25 -8.95
N ARG A 47 -17.38 -10.86 -9.88
CA ARG A 47 -17.13 -11.56 -11.15
C ARG A 47 -16.02 -12.62 -11.06
N GLY A 48 -15.49 -12.86 -9.86
CA GLY A 48 -14.41 -13.82 -9.62
C GLY A 48 -13.00 -13.27 -9.85
N VAL A 49 -12.87 -11.97 -10.16
CA VAL A 49 -11.56 -11.33 -10.33
C VAL A 49 -11.09 -10.87 -8.96
N THR A 50 -10.23 -11.64 -8.29
CA THR A 50 -9.88 -11.45 -6.86
C THR A 50 -8.36 -11.41 -6.60
N GLY A 51 -7.55 -11.56 -7.64
CA GLY A 51 -6.10 -11.71 -7.55
C GLY A 51 -5.62 -13.12 -7.22
N ARG A 52 -6.52 -14.11 -7.20
CA ARG A 52 -6.15 -15.52 -7.06
C ARG A 52 -5.12 -15.92 -8.12
N GLY A 53 -4.07 -16.64 -7.70
CA GLY A 53 -2.99 -17.09 -8.59
C GLY A 53 -1.92 -16.03 -8.86
N VAL A 54 -2.01 -14.85 -8.24
CA VAL A 54 -1.04 -13.76 -8.41
C VAL A 54 -0.31 -13.49 -7.10
N GLY A 55 1.01 -13.38 -7.17
CA GLY A 55 1.85 -12.87 -6.09
C GLY A 55 1.99 -11.34 -6.15
N ILE A 56 1.87 -10.68 -5.00
CA ILE A 56 2.17 -9.27 -4.80
C ILE A 56 3.30 -9.16 -3.77
N ALA A 57 4.39 -8.52 -4.15
CA ALA A 57 5.48 -8.18 -3.26
C ALA A 57 5.31 -6.76 -2.70
N ILE A 58 5.57 -6.57 -1.41
CA ILE A 58 5.64 -5.25 -0.77
C ILE A 58 7.03 -5.11 -0.13
N ILE A 59 7.69 -4.00 -0.43
CA ILE A 59 9.00 -3.66 0.13
C ILE A 59 8.84 -2.40 0.98
N ASP A 60 8.63 -2.56 2.28
CA ASP A 60 8.21 -1.46 3.17
C ASP A 60 8.74 -1.63 4.61
N GLN A 61 8.45 -0.68 5.49
CA GLN A 61 8.82 -0.64 6.90
C GLN A 61 8.24 -1.83 7.68
N PRO A 62 8.56 -2.00 8.99
CA PRO A 62 8.14 -3.19 9.70
C PRO A 62 6.64 -3.51 9.67
N LEU A 63 6.31 -4.79 9.46
CA LEU A 63 4.95 -5.30 9.29
C LEU A 63 4.44 -5.99 10.56
N LEU A 64 3.16 -5.80 10.89
CA LEU A 64 2.48 -6.63 11.89
C LEU A 64 2.01 -7.94 11.23
N THR A 65 2.81 -9.01 11.27
CA THR A 65 2.56 -10.24 10.48
C THR A 65 1.25 -10.95 10.82
N GLU A 66 0.77 -10.82 12.07
CA GLU A 66 -0.44 -11.51 12.56
C GLU A 66 -1.75 -10.72 12.37
N HIS A 67 -1.74 -9.66 11.56
CA HIS A 67 -2.94 -8.85 11.34
C HIS A 67 -4.04 -9.63 10.59
N GLN A 68 -5.28 -9.50 11.06
CA GLN A 68 -6.43 -10.28 10.56
C GLN A 68 -6.68 -10.13 9.05
N GLU A 69 -6.35 -8.98 8.47
CA GLU A 69 -6.59 -8.69 7.06
C GLU A 69 -5.73 -9.53 6.11
N TYR A 70 -4.48 -9.81 6.46
CA TYR A 70 -3.51 -10.36 5.50
C TYR A 70 -2.68 -11.54 6.02
N LYS A 71 -2.78 -11.92 7.30
CA LYS A 71 -1.96 -13.02 7.86
C LYS A 71 -2.06 -14.32 7.06
N ASN A 72 -3.25 -14.65 6.54
CA ASN A 72 -3.47 -15.86 5.75
C ASN A 72 -2.95 -15.74 4.29
N ARG A 73 -2.64 -14.52 3.84
CA ARG A 73 -2.08 -14.22 2.53
C ARG A 73 -0.56 -14.10 2.56
N LEU A 74 0.04 -13.81 3.71
CA LEU A 74 1.49 -13.71 3.88
C LEU A 74 2.16 -15.07 3.62
N LYS A 75 2.92 -15.17 2.52
CA LYS A 75 3.67 -16.37 2.12
C LYS A 75 5.14 -16.29 2.48
N LEU A 76 5.67 -15.08 2.54
CA LEU A 76 7.06 -14.81 2.88
C LEU A 76 7.17 -13.46 3.57
N TYR A 77 8.01 -13.42 4.60
CA TYR A 77 8.42 -12.21 5.27
C TYR A 77 9.91 -12.32 5.58
N GLU A 78 10.72 -11.48 4.94
CA GLU A 78 12.16 -11.38 5.17
C GLU A 78 12.50 -9.98 5.66
N VAL A 79 13.52 -9.85 6.50
CA VAL A 79 13.97 -8.59 7.07
C VAL A 79 15.32 -8.21 6.45
N ASN A 80 15.42 -6.99 5.92
CA ASN A 80 16.65 -6.43 5.37
C ASN A 80 16.93 -5.03 5.93
N ASN A 81 18.07 -4.88 6.61
CA ASN A 81 18.54 -3.62 7.20
C ASN A 81 17.52 -2.94 8.13
N VAL A 82 16.94 -3.69 9.06
CA VAL A 82 16.06 -3.14 10.09
C VAL A 82 16.53 -3.61 11.46
N LYS A 83 16.69 -2.66 12.39
CA LYS A 83 16.83 -3.00 13.81
C LYS A 83 15.50 -3.58 14.31
N PRO A 84 15.52 -4.61 15.18
CA PRO A 84 14.31 -5.13 15.81
C PRO A 84 13.50 -3.98 16.42
N GLY A 85 12.25 -3.85 16.00
CA GLY A 85 11.42 -2.70 16.32
C GLY A 85 9.94 -3.04 16.25
N LYS A 86 9.10 -2.10 16.69
CA LYS A 86 7.65 -2.25 16.62
C LYS A 86 7.19 -2.12 15.16
N SER A 87 6.24 -2.97 14.76
CA SER A 87 5.53 -2.85 13.48
C SER A 87 5.01 -1.43 13.25
N THR A 88 5.01 -0.99 12.01
CA THR A 88 4.59 0.35 11.60
C THR A 88 3.20 0.31 10.96
N MET A 89 2.46 1.42 11.07
CA MET A 89 1.17 1.58 10.38
C MET A 89 1.34 1.47 8.86
N HIS A 90 2.43 1.99 8.30
CA HIS A 90 2.61 2.13 6.85
C HIS A 90 2.64 0.77 6.13
N GLY A 91 3.44 -0.17 6.62
CA GLY A 91 3.51 -1.54 6.07
C GLY A 91 2.17 -2.27 6.17
N ALA A 92 1.51 -2.18 7.34
CA ALA A 92 0.22 -2.81 7.57
C ALA A 92 -0.90 -2.23 6.70
N ALA A 93 -0.89 -0.92 6.47
CA ALA A 93 -1.84 -0.25 5.57
C ALA A 93 -1.62 -0.70 4.12
N ALA A 94 -0.36 -0.71 3.65
CA ALA A 94 -0.03 -1.17 2.30
C ALA A 94 -0.46 -2.63 2.07
N ALA A 95 -0.18 -3.52 3.02
CA ALA A 95 -0.58 -4.92 2.95
C ALA A 95 -2.11 -5.10 3.00
N SER A 96 -2.82 -4.38 3.86
CA SER A 96 -4.28 -4.44 3.97
C SER A 96 -4.95 -3.95 2.67
N ILE A 97 -4.47 -2.86 2.09
CA ILE A 97 -4.99 -2.35 0.81
C ILE A 97 -4.71 -3.34 -0.33
N ALA A 98 -3.53 -3.96 -0.35
CA ALA A 98 -3.19 -4.89 -1.42
C ALA A 98 -4.02 -6.17 -1.36
N VAL A 99 -4.02 -6.86 -0.21
CA VAL A 99 -4.51 -8.24 -0.09
C VAL A 99 -5.45 -8.47 1.09
N GLY A 100 -5.89 -7.39 1.74
CA GLY A 100 -6.78 -7.46 2.89
C GLY A 100 -8.07 -8.22 2.59
N LYS A 101 -8.49 -9.06 3.54
CA LYS A 101 -9.68 -9.89 3.41
C LYS A 101 -10.94 -9.06 3.17
N THR A 102 -11.11 -7.93 3.85
CA THR A 102 -12.31 -7.09 3.73
C THR A 102 -12.07 -5.83 2.93
N VAL A 103 -10.85 -5.26 3.04
CA VAL A 103 -10.51 -3.95 2.45
C VAL A 103 -9.64 -4.04 1.20
N GLY A 104 -9.14 -5.23 0.85
CA GLY A 104 -8.12 -5.40 -0.17
C GLY A 104 -8.62 -5.28 -1.61
N VAL A 105 -7.74 -4.79 -2.48
CA VAL A 105 -7.95 -4.76 -3.94
C VAL A 105 -7.89 -6.17 -4.53
N ALA A 106 -6.96 -7.00 -4.06
CA ALA A 106 -6.73 -8.36 -4.51
C ALA A 106 -6.77 -9.33 -3.32
N PRO A 107 -7.94 -9.56 -2.70
CA PRO A 107 -8.08 -10.28 -1.43
C PRO A 107 -7.68 -11.76 -1.49
N GLU A 108 -7.42 -12.30 -2.68
CA GLU A 108 -6.97 -13.67 -2.90
C GLU A 108 -5.55 -13.82 -3.44
N ALA A 109 -4.84 -12.70 -3.62
CA ALA A 109 -3.43 -12.72 -3.99
C ALA A 109 -2.52 -13.17 -2.83
N ASN A 110 -1.38 -13.72 -3.19
CA ASN A 110 -0.33 -14.13 -2.24
C ASN A 110 0.56 -12.92 -1.92
N LEU A 111 0.82 -12.66 -0.63
CA LEU A 111 1.65 -11.55 -0.17
C LEU A 111 3.07 -12.02 0.13
N TYR A 112 4.04 -11.38 -0.50
CA TYR A 112 5.47 -11.52 -0.23
C TYR A 112 5.98 -10.20 0.33
N TYR A 113 6.72 -10.22 1.43
CA TYR A 113 7.10 -9.00 2.12
C TYR A 113 8.59 -8.96 2.41
N ILE A 114 9.25 -7.90 1.94
CA ILE A 114 10.62 -7.59 2.34
C ILE A 114 10.57 -6.34 3.22
N GLU A 115 10.79 -6.54 4.51
CA GLU A 115 10.89 -5.47 5.48
C GLU A 115 12.20 -4.72 5.30
N THR A 116 12.12 -3.42 5.03
CA THR A 116 13.28 -2.53 4.99
C THR A 116 12.88 -1.06 5.10
N TYR A 117 13.70 -0.26 5.77
CA TYR A 117 13.57 1.20 5.75
C TYR A 117 14.09 1.79 4.44
N ALA A 118 13.63 2.99 4.08
CA ALA A 118 14.15 3.74 2.94
C ALA A 118 15.41 4.54 3.31
N GLY A 119 16.24 4.03 4.23
CA GLY A 119 17.33 4.79 4.81
C GLY A 119 17.94 4.21 6.06
N ASP A 120 18.93 4.93 6.57
CA ASP A 120 19.74 4.58 7.74
C ASP A 120 19.43 5.51 8.90
N PHE A 121 19.42 4.96 10.12
CA PHE A 121 19.33 5.74 11.36
C PHE A 121 20.74 5.97 11.91
N GLY A 122 21.23 7.20 11.79
CA GLY A 122 22.52 7.65 12.35
C GLY A 122 22.34 8.60 13.54
N GLU A 123 23.46 9.12 14.04
CA GLU A 123 23.48 10.07 15.18
C GLU A 123 22.66 11.34 14.91
N ASN A 124 22.65 11.80 13.65
CA ASN A 124 21.92 13.01 13.21
C ASN A 124 20.49 12.71 12.70
N GLY A 125 19.96 11.52 12.98
CA GLY A 125 18.62 11.11 12.57
C GLY A 125 18.60 10.24 11.32
N PHE A 126 17.47 10.26 10.61
CA PHE A 126 17.21 9.39 9.46
C PHE A 126 17.75 9.99 8.16
N THR A 127 18.58 9.23 7.44
CA THR A 127 19.11 9.62 6.12
C THR A 127 18.60 8.67 5.06
N TYR A 128 18.06 9.20 3.97
CA TYR A 128 17.55 8.37 2.87
C TYR A 128 18.68 7.59 2.17
N ASN A 129 18.43 6.29 1.99
CA ASN A 129 19.32 5.36 1.30
C ASN A 129 18.48 4.24 0.68
N PHE A 130 18.43 4.22 -0.65
CA PHE A 130 17.58 3.31 -1.42
C PHE A 130 18.28 2.00 -1.80
N ARG A 131 19.54 1.79 -1.40
CA ARG A 131 20.27 0.54 -1.65
C ARG A 131 19.53 -0.68 -1.09
N TYR A 132 18.92 -0.55 0.10
CA TYR A 132 18.18 -1.65 0.72
C TYR A 132 16.88 -1.96 0.00
N LYS A 133 16.23 -0.94 -0.58
CA LYS A 133 15.08 -1.14 -1.47
C LYS A 133 15.50 -1.85 -2.75
N ALA A 134 16.64 -1.48 -3.34
CA ALA A 134 17.19 -2.13 -4.52
C ALA A 134 17.50 -3.61 -4.27
N GLN A 135 18.12 -3.91 -3.13
CA GLN A 135 18.34 -5.28 -2.66
C GLN A 135 17.01 -6.04 -2.48
N GLY A 136 15.99 -5.39 -1.89
CA GLY A 136 14.67 -5.99 -1.75
C GLY A 136 14.03 -6.35 -3.10
N VAL A 137 14.15 -5.48 -4.11
CA VAL A 137 13.62 -5.75 -5.46
C VAL A 137 14.33 -6.95 -6.08
N ARG A 138 15.66 -6.99 -6.04
CA ARG A 138 16.44 -8.13 -6.57
C ARG A 138 16.16 -9.41 -5.81
N ARG A 139 15.99 -9.33 -4.49
CA ARG A 139 15.59 -10.47 -3.67
C ARG A 139 14.23 -11.03 -4.08
N ILE A 140 13.28 -10.16 -4.41
CA ILE A 140 11.99 -10.59 -4.97
C ILE A 140 12.17 -11.28 -6.33
N LEU A 141 13.06 -10.82 -7.20
CA LEU A 141 13.35 -11.50 -8.47
C LEU A 141 13.90 -12.91 -8.24
N GLU A 142 14.89 -13.06 -7.36
CA GLU A 142 15.45 -14.37 -6.98
C GLU A 142 14.40 -15.33 -6.42
N ILE A 143 13.53 -14.83 -5.54
CA ILE A 143 12.41 -15.61 -4.99
C ILE A 143 11.48 -16.01 -6.14
N ASN A 144 11.13 -15.07 -7.01
CA ASN A 144 10.17 -15.27 -8.08
C ASN A 144 10.61 -16.32 -9.10
N GLU A 145 11.91 -16.45 -9.37
CA GLU A 145 12.45 -17.51 -10.23
C GLU A 145 12.09 -18.91 -9.74
N GLN A 146 12.08 -19.12 -8.42
CA GLN A 146 11.87 -20.41 -7.77
C GLN A 146 10.38 -20.74 -7.53
N LEU A 147 9.49 -19.75 -7.63
CA LEU A 147 8.07 -19.95 -7.37
C LEU A 147 7.38 -20.72 -8.52
N PRO A 148 6.41 -21.60 -8.20
CA PRO A 148 5.53 -22.19 -9.22
C PRO A 148 4.62 -21.12 -9.84
N GLU A 149 4.04 -21.43 -11.01
CA GLU A 149 3.30 -20.45 -11.82
C GLU A 149 2.18 -19.74 -11.06
N ASP A 150 1.35 -20.47 -10.31
CA ASP A 150 0.23 -19.94 -9.51
C ASP A 150 0.65 -19.07 -8.31
N TYR A 151 1.96 -18.94 -8.09
CA TYR A 151 2.54 -18.15 -7.02
C TYR A 151 3.47 -17.07 -7.54
N LYS A 152 3.67 -16.97 -8.86
CA LYS A 152 4.55 -15.97 -9.46
C LYS A 152 4.13 -14.58 -9.02
N ILE A 153 5.12 -13.82 -8.59
CA ILE A 153 4.98 -12.42 -8.22
C ILE A 153 4.90 -11.64 -9.54
N ARG A 154 3.83 -10.87 -9.70
CA ARG A 154 3.59 -10.03 -10.89
C ARG A 154 3.60 -8.54 -10.56
N VAL A 155 3.51 -8.19 -9.29
CA VAL A 155 3.47 -6.80 -8.82
C VAL A 155 4.46 -6.61 -7.68
N ILE A 156 5.24 -5.53 -7.72
CA ILE A 156 6.06 -5.05 -6.60
C ILE A 156 5.56 -3.67 -6.19
N SER A 157 5.20 -3.49 -4.93
CA SER A 157 4.82 -2.21 -4.35
C SER A 157 5.94 -1.65 -3.49
N ILE A 158 6.33 -0.41 -3.78
CA ILE A 158 7.32 0.38 -3.04
C ILE A 158 6.69 1.73 -2.75
N SER A 159 6.10 1.90 -1.57
CA SER A 159 5.33 3.09 -1.19
C SER A 159 6.23 4.27 -0.79
N VAL A 160 7.27 4.55 -1.58
CA VAL A 160 8.17 5.68 -1.46
C VAL A 160 8.81 5.98 -2.82
N GLY A 161 9.14 7.26 -3.07
CA GLY A 161 9.85 7.69 -4.26
C GLY A 161 11.31 8.02 -3.97
N TRP A 162 12.15 7.95 -4.99
CA TRP A 162 13.58 8.28 -4.92
C TRP A 162 13.91 9.43 -5.88
N SER A 163 15.01 10.14 -5.62
CA SER A 163 15.50 11.26 -6.43
C SER A 163 17.02 11.21 -6.62
N PRO A 164 17.57 11.81 -7.70
CA PRO A 164 18.99 11.68 -8.06
C PRO A 164 20.00 12.11 -7.00
N VAL A 165 19.58 12.92 -6.03
CA VAL A 165 20.45 13.42 -4.95
C VAL A 165 20.54 12.46 -3.75
N GLN A 166 19.74 11.39 -3.73
CA GLN A 166 19.68 10.45 -2.62
C GLN A 166 20.60 9.26 -2.85
N ALA A 167 21.21 8.77 -1.77
CA ALA A 167 22.02 7.56 -1.83
C ALA A 167 21.18 6.37 -2.31
N GLY A 168 21.77 5.52 -3.16
CA GLY A 168 21.07 4.35 -3.69
C GLY A 168 20.18 4.63 -4.90
N TYR A 169 20.16 5.85 -5.44
CA TYR A 169 19.30 6.25 -6.57
C TYR A 169 19.52 5.39 -7.82
N ASP A 170 20.77 5.22 -8.24
CA ASP A 170 21.08 4.44 -9.44
C ASP A 170 20.77 2.95 -9.21
N GLU A 171 21.06 2.46 -8.00
CA GLU A 171 20.84 1.07 -7.62
C GLU A 171 19.36 0.70 -7.63
N ILE A 172 18.48 1.52 -7.03
CA ILE A 172 17.03 1.27 -7.05
C ILE A 172 16.44 1.45 -8.45
N THR A 173 16.92 2.43 -9.20
CA THR A 173 16.45 2.67 -10.57
C THR A 173 16.79 1.46 -11.46
N ALA A 174 18.01 0.95 -11.38
CA ALA A 174 18.43 -0.26 -12.10
C ALA A 174 17.61 -1.49 -11.68
N ALA A 175 17.43 -1.72 -10.37
CA ALA A 175 16.66 -2.87 -9.89
C ALA A 175 15.19 -2.83 -10.33
N VAL A 176 14.58 -1.64 -10.41
CA VAL A 176 13.22 -1.47 -10.93
C VAL A 176 13.13 -1.75 -12.43
N GLU A 177 14.12 -1.33 -13.22
CA GLU A 177 14.18 -1.69 -14.64
C GLU A 177 14.41 -3.20 -14.85
N GLU A 178 15.24 -3.84 -14.02
CA GLU A 178 15.40 -5.30 -14.00
C GLU A 178 14.05 -6.00 -13.75
N ALA A 179 13.28 -5.55 -12.75
CA ALA A 179 11.97 -6.12 -12.45
C ALA A 179 10.94 -5.91 -13.56
N LYS A 180 10.96 -4.74 -14.20
CA LYS A 180 10.12 -4.46 -15.39
C LYS A 180 10.51 -5.37 -16.56
N ALA A 181 11.79 -5.55 -16.82
CA ALA A 181 12.29 -6.45 -17.85
C ALA A 181 11.88 -7.92 -17.59
N ALA A 182 11.75 -8.31 -16.32
CA ALA A 182 11.21 -9.60 -15.90
C ALA A 182 9.67 -9.72 -16.00
N GLY A 183 8.98 -8.71 -16.53
CA GLY A 183 7.53 -8.70 -16.72
C GLY A 183 6.73 -8.40 -15.46
N MET A 184 7.33 -7.75 -14.46
CA MET A 184 6.64 -7.34 -13.23
C MET A 184 6.23 -5.87 -13.30
N LEU A 185 5.04 -5.56 -12.78
CA LEU A 185 4.60 -4.19 -12.57
C LEU A 185 5.20 -3.64 -11.27
N VAL A 186 5.98 -2.56 -11.36
CA VAL A 186 6.51 -1.87 -10.18
C VAL A 186 5.67 -0.62 -9.88
N VAL A 187 5.09 -0.58 -8.70
CA VAL A 187 4.13 0.43 -8.23
C VAL A 187 4.84 1.28 -7.17
N CYS A 188 5.19 2.53 -7.47
CA CYS A 188 5.91 3.44 -6.56
C CYS A 188 5.53 4.93 -6.66
N SER A 189 5.92 5.75 -5.67
CA SER A 189 5.66 7.21 -5.71
C SER A 189 6.47 7.96 -6.79
N SER A 190 7.39 7.28 -7.46
CA SER A 190 8.13 7.78 -8.64
C SER A 190 7.50 7.29 -9.96
N ILE A 191 6.23 6.91 -9.98
CA ILE A 191 5.54 6.30 -11.13
C ILE A 191 5.68 7.08 -12.44
N GLU A 192 5.64 8.41 -12.41
CA GLU A 192 5.83 9.22 -13.63
C GLU A 192 7.21 8.98 -14.24
N ARG A 193 8.27 8.87 -13.42
CA ARG A 193 9.61 8.57 -13.90
C ARG A 193 9.74 7.12 -14.36
N VAL A 194 9.10 6.20 -13.64
CA VAL A 194 9.23 4.74 -13.90
C VAL A 194 8.42 4.30 -15.12
N HIS A 195 7.23 4.87 -15.32
CA HIS A 195 6.24 4.43 -16.32
C HIS A 195 5.76 5.52 -17.27
N GLY A 196 6.17 6.79 -17.09
CA GLY A 196 5.69 7.91 -17.91
C GLY A 196 4.25 8.33 -17.63
N VAL A 197 3.62 7.76 -16.60
CA VAL A 197 2.21 8.01 -16.25
C VAL A 197 2.12 9.03 -15.12
N LYS A 198 1.44 10.14 -15.37
CA LYS A 198 1.08 11.12 -14.33
C LYS A 198 -0.16 10.65 -13.59
N PHE A 199 0.06 10.12 -12.40
CA PHE A 199 -1.03 9.76 -11.49
C PHE A 199 -0.68 10.28 -10.09
N HIS A 200 -1.53 11.14 -9.55
CA HIS A 200 -1.47 11.60 -8.17
C HIS A 200 -2.62 10.97 -7.38
N GLY A 201 -2.47 10.85 -6.06
CA GLY A 201 -3.45 10.17 -5.22
C GLY A 201 -4.88 10.68 -5.46
N LEU A 202 -5.83 9.75 -5.58
CA LEU A 202 -7.25 10.07 -5.54
C LEU A 202 -7.70 10.05 -4.09
N GLY A 203 -8.43 11.07 -3.68
CA GLY A 203 -9.04 11.18 -2.36
C GLY A 203 -10.55 11.15 -2.45
N ARG A 204 -11.20 11.00 -1.30
CA ARG A 204 -12.63 11.25 -1.12
C ARG A 204 -12.86 11.77 0.28
N PHE A 205 -13.97 12.49 0.46
CA PHE A 205 -14.43 12.78 1.81
C PHE A 205 -14.95 11.51 2.51
N PRO A 206 -14.69 11.32 3.81
CA PRO A 206 -15.06 10.11 4.56
C PRO A 206 -16.55 9.72 4.47
N TRP A 207 -17.44 10.71 4.43
CA TRP A 207 -18.91 10.53 4.36
C TRP A 207 -19.47 10.37 2.94
N LEU A 208 -18.62 10.47 1.91
CA LEU A 208 -19.04 10.29 0.52
C LEU A 208 -18.93 8.82 0.10
N THR A 209 -19.79 8.43 -0.85
CA THR A 209 -19.78 7.07 -1.38
C THR A 209 -18.42 6.72 -2.02
N PRO A 210 -17.97 5.45 -1.98
CA PRO A 210 -16.70 5.02 -2.59
C PRO A 210 -16.65 5.19 -4.12
N MET A 211 -17.79 5.48 -4.75
CA MET A 211 -17.92 5.71 -6.19
C MET A 211 -17.81 7.19 -6.58
N SER A 212 -17.97 8.12 -5.64
CA SER A 212 -17.75 9.55 -5.88
C SER A 212 -16.26 9.83 -5.75
N LEU A 213 -15.54 9.70 -6.86
CA LEU A 213 -14.18 10.20 -6.96
C LEU A 213 -14.24 11.72 -7.04
N SER A 214 -13.51 12.39 -6.15
CA SER A 214 -13.12 13.77 -6.38
C SER A 214 -11.61 13.79 -6.66
N LEU A 215 -11.20 14.51 -7.70
CA LEU A 215 -9.83 14.97 -7.83
C LEU A 215 -9.61 16.02 -6.74
N THR A 216 -9.45 15.59 -5.48
CA THR A 216 -8.94 16.50 -4.46
C THR A 216 -7.44 16.64 -4.72
N SER A 217 -7.08 17.62 -5.56
CA SER A 217 -5.71 18.13 -5.71
C SER A 217 -5.13 18.70 -4.41
N ARG A 218 -5.92 18.74 -3.32
CA ARG A 218 -5.41 18.81 -1.96
C ARG A 218 -4.85 17.47 -1.54
N ALA A 219 -3.68 17.15 -2.09
CA ALA A 219 -2.71 16.33 -1.37
C ALA A 219 -2.54 16.98 0.01
N TYR A 220 -3.05 16.32 1.03
CA TYR A 220 -2.95 16.77 2.41
C TYR A 220 -1.46 16.82 2.76
N SER A 221 -0.88 18.02 2.82
CA SER A 221 0.46 18.27 3.34
C SER A 221 0.41 18.35 4.88
N GLY A 222 0.00 17.24 5.50
CA GLY A 222 -0.08 17.01 6.94
C GLY A 222 0.34 15.56 7.24
N PRO A 223 0.80 15.22 8.46
CA PRO A 223 1.64 14.06 8.66
C PRO A 223 0.86 12.76 8.46
N ARG A 224 1.28 11.99 7.44
CA ARG A 224 1.03 10.55 7.24
C ARG A 224 -0.44 10.16 7.11
N ASP A 225 -0.96 10.13 5.88
CA ASP A 225 -2.29 9.58 5.65
C ASP A 225 -2.33 8.47 4.58
N SER A 226 -3.07 7.42 4.93
CA SER A 226 -3.16 6.09 4.29
C SER A 226 -4.04 6.07 3.03
N THR A 227 -4.63 7.20 2.66
CA THR A 227 -5.48 7.39 1.47
C THR A 227 -4.69 7.33 0.16
N LEU A 228 -3.38 7.61 0.19
CA LEU A 228 -2.51 7.63 -0.99
C LEU A 228 -2.28 6.25 -1.61
N ALA A 229 -2.26 5.19 -0.79
CA ALA A 229 -2.01 3.83 -1.25
C ALA A 229 -3.26 3.17 -1.87
N ASN A 230 -4.46 3.56 -1.42
CA ASN A 230 -5.73 2.91 -1.77
C ASN A 230 -6.10 3.11 -3.25
N SER A 231 -5.85 4.30 -3.77
CA SER A 231 -6.13 4.65 -5.18
C SER A 231 -5.08 4.10 -6.15
N PHE A 232 -3.89 3.80 -5.67
CA PHE A 232 -2.70 3.51 -6.47
C PHE A 232 -2.59 2.03 -6.87
N LEU A 233 -2.79 1.13 -5.91
CA LEU A 233 -2.86 -0.31 -6.19
C LEU A 233 -4.10 -0.66 -7.02
N THR A 234 -5.19 0.08 -6.80
CA THR A 234 -6.46 -0.11 -7.50
C THR A 234 -6.40 0.26 -8.98
N ALA A 235 -5.77 1.38 -9.34
CA ALA A 235 -5.61 1.80 -10.74
C ALA A 235 -4.68 0.87 -11.52
N CYS A 236 -3.61 0.38 -10.89
CA CYS A 236 -2.65 -0.55 -11.49
C CYS A 236 -3.29 -1.92 -11.81
N TRP A 237 -4.25 -2.37 -11.00
CA TRP A 237 -4.95 -3.65 -11.19
C TRP A 237 -5.97 -3.61 -12.34
N TYR A 238 -6.56 -2.44 -12.62
CA TYR A 238 -7.51 -2.27 -13.73
C TYR A 238 -6.84 -2.34 -15.12
N LEU A 239 -5.58 -1.92 -15.22
CA LEU A 239 -4.82 -1.87 -16.49
C LEU A 239 -4.37 -3.23 -17.03
N TRP A 240 -4.55 -4.32 -16.27
CA TRP A 240 -3.98 -5.63 -16.61
C TRP A 240 -4.96 -6.81 -16.48
N THR A 241 -6.22 -6.54 -16.11
CA THR A 241 -7.30 -7.54 -16.15
C THR A 241 -8.08 -7.51 -17.47
N HIS A 242 -7.62 -6.71 -18.45
CA HIS A 242 -8.12 -6.62 -19.83
C HIS A 242 -6.95 -6.60 -20.80
#